data_AF-X1TWF2-F1
#
_entry.id   AF-X1TWF2-F1
#
_cell.length_a   1.000
_cell.length_b   1.000
_cell.length_c   1.000
_cell.angle_alpha   90.00
_cell.angle_beta   90.00
_cell.angle_gamma   90.00
#
_symmetry.space_group_name_H-M   'P 1'
#
loop_
_entity.id
_entity.type
_entity.pdbx_description
1 polymer ?
#
loop_
_entity_poly.entity_id
_entity_poly.type
_entity_poly.pdbx_seq_one_letter_code
_entity_poly.pdbx_strand_id
1 'polypeptide(L)'
;ALQNSARDLGQDGWDEEYGWGLVDAYAALNYYHIPGDFDYNGSVDLDDLRTLASHWLGDEPLVDIAPPERDGIVNFLDFAKFAQGWN
;
A
#
# COMPACT_ATOMS: atom_id res chain seq x y z
N ALA A 1 -12.53 7.84 -0.60
CA ALA A 1 -13.15 8.64 0.47
C ALA A 1 -12.43 8.36 1.78
N LEU A 2 -11.61 9.30 2.26
CA LEU A 2 -10.86 9.22 3.53
C LEU A 2 -11.77 9.03 4.76
N GLN A 3 -13.08 9.30 4.64
CA GLN A 3 -14.05 9.09 5.73
C GLN A 3 -14.27 7.62 6.07
N ASN A 4 -14.07 6.69 5.12
CA ASN A 4 -14.35 5.26 5.37
C ASN A 4 -13.16 4.53 6.01
N SER A 5 -11.96 5.13 5.99
CA SER A 5 -10.73 4.54 6.53
C SER A 5 -10.41 4.98 7.96
N ALA A 6 -11.03 6.06 8.44
CA ALA A 6 -10.80 6.60 9.77
C ALA A 6 -11.83 6.02 10.75
N ARG A 7 -11.45 4.96 11.48
CA ARG A 7 -12.19 4.54 12.67
C ARG A 7 -11.80 5.46 13.83
N ASP A 8 -12.74 6.32 14.24
CA ASP A 8 -12.60 7.20 15.40
C ASP A 8 -12.47 6.37 16.70
N LEU A 9 -11.42 6.63 17.47
CA LEU A 9 -11.14 6.01 18.79
C LEU A 9 -11.19 7.06 19.92
N GLY A 10 -11.56 8.31 19.62
CA GLY A 10 -11.73 9.42 20.57
C GLY A 10 -13.18 9.61 21.03
N GLN A 11 -13.42 10.64 21.87
CA GLN A 11 -14.78 11.12 22.13
C GLN A 11 -15.28 11.89 20.91
N ASP A 12 -16.52 11.62 20.48
CA ASP A 12 -17.17 12.33 19.38
C ASP A 12 -17.09 13.85 19.58
N GLY A 13 -16.38 14.56 18.70
CA GLY A 13 -16.41 16.02 18.64
C GLY A 13 -15.08 16.67 18.27
N TRP A 14 -15.17 17.97 18.00
CA TRP A 14 -14.01 18.85 17.83
C TRP A 14 -13.54 19.34 19.20
N ASP A 15 -12.24 19.30 19.47
CA ASP A 15 -11.58 19.84 20.66
C ASP A 15 -10.50 20.89 20.29
N GLU A 16 -10.21 21.81 21.23
CA GLU A 16 -9.30 22.94 21.01
C GLU A 16 -7.81 22.56 21.01
N GLU A 17 -7.45 21.37 21.50
CA GLU A 17 -6.07 20.93 21.66
C GLU A 17 -5.59 20.06 20.47
N TYR A 18 -6.51 19.30 19.86
CA TYR A 18 -6.26 18.30 18.82
C TYR A 18 -7.24 18.34 17.62
N GLY A 19 -8.28 19.20 17.62
CA GLY A 19 -9.26 19.28 16.52
C GLY A 19 -10.26 18.12 16.55
N TRP A 20 -10.49 17.41 15.44
CA TRP A 20 -11.39 16.22 15.42
C TRP A 20 -10.73 14.95 15.98
N GLY A 21 -9.86 15.08 16.99
CA GLY A 21 -9.05 13.99 17.52
C GLY A 21 -7.87 13.60 16.63
N LEU A 22 -6.83 13.01 17.26
CA LEU A 22 -5.65 12.48 16.59
C LEU A 22 -6.08 11.55 15.45
N VAL A 23 -5.87 11.97 14.19
CA VAL A 23 -5.82 11.01 13.09
C VAL A 23 -4.76 10.00 13.51
N ASP A 24 -5.11 8.73 13.62
CA ASP A 24 -4.12 7.67 13.70
C ASP A 24 -3.42 7.67 12.34
N ALA A 25 -2.45 8.58 12.20
CA ALA A 25 -1.72 8.82 10.97
C ALA A 25 -0.98 7.54 10.57
N TYR A 26 -0.67 6.68 11.55
CA TYR A 26 -0.11 5.37 11.33
C TYR A 26 -1.13 4.38 10.76
N ALA A 27 -2.37 4.33 11.28
CA ALA A 27 -3.43 3.53 10.67
C ALA A 27 -3.84 4.08 9.29
N ALA A 28 -3.95 5.40 9.13
CA ALA A 28 -4.26 6.03 7.84
C ALA A 28 -3.15 5.79 6.79
N LEU A 29 -1.87 5.77 7.20
CA LEU A 29 -0.75 5.43 6.34
C LEU A 29 -0.76 3.93 5.96
N ASN A 30 -1.23 3.06 6.84
CA ASN A 30 -1.22 1.60 6.64
C ASN A 30 -2.56 1.02 6.13
N TYR A 31 -3.62 1.83 5.98
CA TYR A 31 -4.97 1.32 5.73
C TYR A 31 -5.15 0.70 4.33
N TYR A 32 -4.31 1.08 3.35
CA TYR A 32 -4.34 0.52 2.00
C TYR A 32 -2.94 0.14 1.50
N HIS A 33 -2.20 -0.68 2.24
CA HIS A 33 -1.08 -1.38 1.60
C HIS A 33 -1.62 -2.57 0.80
N ILE A 34 -1.97 -2.33 -0.46
CA ILE A 34 -2.36 -3.37 -1.41
C ILE A 34 -1.08 -3.89 -2.08
N PRO A 35 -0.69 -5.16 -1.90
CA PRO A 35 0.50 -5.69 -2.57
C PRO A 35 0.35 -5.59 -4.08
N GLY A 36 1.29 -4.88 -4.72
CA GLY A 36 1.29 -4.64 -6.15
C GLY A 36 0.69 -3.29 -6.59
N ASP A 37 0.11 -2.51 -5.68
CA ASP A 37 -0.29 -1.10 -5.93
C ASP A 37 0.93 -0.22 -5.63
N PHE A 38 1.74 0.02 -6.66
CA PHE A 38 3.02 0.71 -6.54
C PHE A 38 2.88 2.23 -6.67
N ASP A 39 1.79 2.71 -7.27
CA ASP A 39 1.49 4.14 -7.39
C ASP A 39 0.55 4.67 -6.28
N TYR A 40 0.06 3.77 -5.42
CA TYR A 40 -0.84 4.02 -4.28
C TYR A 40 -2.20 4.61 -4.70
N ASN A 41 -2.69 4.25 -5.89
CA ASN A 41 -3.98 4.71 -6.39
C ASN A 41 -5.18 3.90 -5.87
N GLY A 42 -4.93 2.78 -5.17
CA GLY A 42 -5.93 1.89 -4.60
C GLY A 42 -6.34 0.72 -5.51
N SER A 43 -5.71 0.60 -6.68
CA SER A 43 -5.92 -0.44 -7.68
C SER A 43 -4.58 -1.10 -8.03
N VAL A 44 -4.65 -2.32 -8.59
CA VAL A 44 -3.47 -3.03 -9.10
C VAL A 44 -3.72 -3.28 -10.59
N ASP A 45 -3.12 -2.45 -11.42
CA ASP A 45 -3.45 -2.39 -12.85
C ASP A 45 -2.23 -2.34 -13.78
N LEU A 46 -2.43 -1.84 -15.01
CA LEU A 46 -1.40 -1.76 -16.03
C LEU A 46 -0.26 -0.79 -15.68
N ASP A 47 -0.53 0.28 -14.94
CA ASP A 47 0.50 1.24 -14.53
C ASP A 47 1.42 0.61 -13.47
N ASP A 48 0.87 -0.22 -12.59
CA ASP A 48 1.66 -1.01 -11.64
C ASP A 48 2.45 -2.14 -12.33
N LEU A 49 1.84 -2.81 -13.31
CA LEU A 49 2.54 -3.82 -14.11
C LEU A 49 3.73 -3.21 -14.84
N ARG A 50 3.57 -1.98 -15.34
CA ARG A 50 4.67 -1.25 -15.97
C ARG A 50 5.81 -1.00 -14.99
N THR A 51 5.48 -0.63 -13.76
CA THR A 51 6.46 -0.44 -12.68
C THR A 51 7.17 -1.76 -12.34
N LEU A 52 6.42 -2.86 -12.18
CA LEU A 52 7.01 -4.19 -11.98
C LEU A 52 7.97 -4.57 -13.11
N ALA A 53 7.54 -4.38 -14.35
CA ALA A 53 8.32 -4.74 -15.54
C ALA A 53 9.59 -3.87 -15.70
N SER A 54 9.58 -2.60 -15.27
CA SER A 54 10.78 -1.75 -15.36
C SER A 54 11.89 -2.18 -14.40
N HIS A 55 11.56 -2.93 -13.35
CA HIS A 55 12.51 -3.45 -12.37
C HIS A 55 12.78 -4.95 -12.52
N TRP A 56 12.28 -5.59 -13.59
CA TRP A 56 12.38 -7.03 -13.80
C TRP A 56 13.82 -7.55 -13.73
N LEU A 57 14.03 -8.59 -12.92
CA LEU A 57 15.32 -9.19 -12.56
C LEU A 57 16.32 -8.23 -11.90
N GLY A 58 15.84 -7.08 -11.41
CA GLY A 58 16.61 -6.11 -10.66
C GLY A 58 16.38 -6.23 -9.15
N ASP A 59 17.21 -5.51 -8.41
CA ASP A 59 17.10 -5.32 -6.96
C ASP A 59 16.37 -3.98 -6.71
N GLU A 60 15.06 -4.05 -6.54
CA GLU A 60 14.21 -2.91 -6.20
C GLU A 60 13.34 -3.26 -4.99
N PRO A 61 13.72 -2.84 -3.77
CA PRO A 61 13.02 -3.21 -2.54
C PRO A 61 11.55 -2.79 -2.46
N LEU A 62 11.12 -1.80 -3.26
CA LEU A 62 9.71 -1.39 -3.28
C LEU A 62 8.85 -2.29 -4.18
N VAL A 63 9.46 -2.99 -5.13
CA VAL A 63 8.79 -3.88 -6.10
C VAL A 63 9.00 -5.36 -5.74
N ASP A 64 10.04 -5.70 -4.99
CA ASP A 64 10.24 -7.00 -4.34
C ASP A 64 9.22 -7.17 -3.20
N ILE A 65 8.13 -7.85 -3.54
CA ILE A 65 6.96 -8.09 -2.70
C ILE A 65 6.79 -9.57 -2.35
N ALA A 66 7.60 -10.45 -2.93
CA ALA A 66 7.62 -11.86 -2.62
C ALA A 66 9.01 -12.48 -2.84
N PRO A 67 9.50 -13.31 -1.90
CA PRO A 67 8.82 -13.82 -0.70
C PRO A 67 8.61 -12.76 0.40
N PRO A 68 7.87 -13.05 1.50
CA PRO A 68 7.60 -12.06 2.57
C PRO A 68 8.83 -11.42 3.20
N GLU A 69 9.98 -12.09 3.16
CA GLU A 69 11.27 -11.56 3.63
C GLU A 69 12.04 -10.78 2.56
N ARG A 70 11.52 -10.77 1.32
CA ARG A 70 12.19 -10.29 0.09
C ARG A 70 13.41 -11.15 -0.24
N ASP A 71 13.68 -11.38 -1.52
CA ASP A 71 14.85 -12.16 -1.96
C ASP A 71 15.90 -11.32 -2.69
N GLY A 72 15.64 -10.01 -2.83
CA GLY A 72 16.50 -9.04 -3.49
C GLY A 72 16.39 -9.09 -5.01
N ILE A 73 15.40 -9.78 -5.57
CA ILE A 73 15.25 -9.90 -7.02
C ILE A 73 13.79 -9.91 -7.47
N VAL A 74 13.38 -8.87 -8.19
CA VAL A 74 12.05 -8.82 -8.81
C VAL A 74 11.91 -9.91 -9.88
N ASN A 75 11.12 -10.93 -9.61
CA ASN A 75 10.97 -12.09 -10.46
C ASN A 75 9.53 -12.63 -10.52
N PHE A 76 9.37 -13.87 -10.95
CA PHE A 76 8.06 -14.50 -11.09
C PHE A 76 7.33 -14.71 -9.75
N LEU A 77 8.04 -14.77 -8.63
CA LEU A 77 7.42 -14.81 -7.30
C LEU A 77 6.69 -13.50 -7.01
N ASP A 78 7.32 -12.36 -7.29
CA ASP A 78 6.70 -11.03 -7.18
C ASP A 78 5.53 -10.89 -8.13
N PHE A 79 5.70 -11.29 -9.40
CA PHE A 79 4.62 -11.26 -10.37
C PHE A 79 3.43 -12.13 -9.93
N ALA A 80 3.67 -13.31 -9.37
CA ALA A 80 2.60 -14.17 -8.86
C ALA A 80 1.89 -13.53 -7.66
N LYS A 81 2.59 -12.78 -6.81
CA LYS A 81 2.00 -12.03 -5.71
C LYS A 81 1.19 -10.83 -6.21
N PHE A 82 1.75 -10.07 -7.14
CA PHE A 82 1.12 -8.96 -7.85
C PHE A 82 -0.21 -9.39 -8.51
N ALA A 83 -0.19 -10.49 -9.26
CA ALA A 83 -1.36 -10.99 -10.00
C ALA A 83 -2.53 -11.40 -9.09
N GLN A 84 -2.32 -11.61 -7.79
CA GLN A 84 -3.39 -11.89 -6.83
C GLN A 84 -4.23 -10.65 -6.52
N GLY A 85 -3.66 -9.44 -6.67
CA GLY A 85 -4.30 -8.17 -6.39
C GLY A 85 -5.00 -7.52 -7.58
N TRP A 86 -4.80 -8.06 -8.79
CA TRP A 86 -5.25 -7.47 -10.04
C TRP A 86 -6.74 -7.11 -10.04
N ASN A 87 -7.08 -5.85 -10.31
CA ASN A 87 -8.46 -5.36 -10.27
C ASN A 87 -8.78 -4.25 -11.29
#